data_AF-A0A9R0CY14-F1
#
_entry.id   AF-A0A9R0CY14-F1
#
_cell.length_a   1.000
_cell.length_b   1.000
_cell.length_c   1.000
_cell.angle_alpha   90.00
_cell.angle_beta   90.00
_cell.angle_gamma   90.00
#
_symmetry.space_group_name_H-M   'P 1'
#
loop_
_entity.id
_entity.type
_entity.pdbx_description
1 polymer ?
#
loop_
_entity_poly.entity_id
_entity_poly.type
_entity_poly.pdbx_seq_one_letter_code
_entity_poly.pdbx_strand_id
1 'polypeptide(L)'
;MRSISVVLVLVAVAIANASITPKPHYDIDKAPELYEQYLKDYNKHYKDEATKNEHYLAFVKALKKINEYNAEPNNTAVFGLNQFTDYTEEEWRKMFPGFPTLAPAVSN
;
A
#
# COMPACT_ATOMS: atom_id res chain seq x y z
N MET A 1 12.16 -56.47 38.07
CA MET A 1 12.39 -56.48 36.61
C MET A 1 11.57 -55.36 35.98
N ARG A 2 12.25 -54.42 35.28
CA ARG A 2 11.83 -53.67 34.06
C ARG A 2 10.47 -52.93 34.11
N SER A 3 10.34 -51.64 33.82
CA SER A 3 11.11 -50.75 32.92
C SER A 3 10.66 -49.29 33.14
N ILE A 4 11.62 -48.36 33.08
CA ILE A 4 11.43 -46.91 33.02
C ILE A 4 10.89 -46.55 31.63
N SER A 5 9.77 -45.82 31.52
CA SER A 5 9.36 -45.20 30.25
C SER A 5 9.84 -43.76 30.20
N VAL A 6 11.02 -43.57 29.63
CA VAL A 6 11.45 -42.29 29.06
C VAL A 6 10.81 -42.21 27.68
N VAL A 7 9.85 -41.31 27.47
CA VAL A 7 9.42 -40.93 26.11
C VAL A 7 9.93 -39.52 25.85
N LEU A 8 11.07 -39.51 25.16
CA LEU A 8 11.69 -38.40 24.47
C LEU A 8 10.87 -38.05 23.21
N VAL A 9 10.68 -36.73 22.99
CA VAL A 9 10.67 -36.04 21.67
C VAL A 9 9.39 -36.31 20.84
N LEU A 10 8.65 -35.27 20.44
CA LEU A 10 8.92 -34.54 19.20
C LEU A 10 8.65 -33.04 19.34
N VAL A 11 9.72 -32.27 19.09
CA VAL A 11 9.70 -30.85 18.82
C VAL A 11 8.82 -30.60 17.59
N ALA A 12 7.70 -29.91 17.77
CA ALA A 12 7.01 -29.31 16.64
C ALA A 12 7.87 -28.14 16.15
N VAL A 13 8.73 -28.41 15.18
CA VAL A 13 9.36 -27.34 14.39
C VAL A 13 8.22 -26.70 13.60
N ALA A 14 7.71 -25.58 14.10
CA ALA A 14 6.89 -24.68 13.30
C ALA A 14 7.81 -24.13 12.21
N ILE A 15 7.81 -24.77 11.04
CA ILE A 15 8.40 -24.19 9.84
C ILE A 15 7.48 -23.00 9.52
N ALA A 16 7.88 -21.82 9.98
CA ALA A 16 7.30 -20.57 9.53
C ALA A 16 7.59 -20.49 8.03
N ASN A 17 6.64 -20.94 7.22
CA ASN A 17 6.61 -20.55 5.82
C ASN A 17 6.48 -19.03 5.84
N ALA A 18 7.59 -18.32 5.64
CA ALA A 18 7.56 -16.91 5.36
C ALA A 18 6.83 -16.78 4.02
N SER A 19 5.51 -16.62 4.08
CA SER A 19 4.68 -16.37 2.92
C SER A 19 5.25 -15.12 2.26
N ILE A 20 5.90 -15.26 1.10
CA ILE A 20 6.22 -14.12 0.25
C ILE A 20 4.86 -13.61 -0.22
N THR A 21 4.33 -12.59 0.46
CA THR A 21 3.12 -11.93 -0.01
C THR A 21 3.49 -11.23 -1.33
N PRO A 22 2.81 -11.56 -2.44
CA PRO A 22 3.08 -10.88 -3.70
C PRO A 22 2.79 -9.39 -3.52
N LYS A 23 3.65 -8.54 -4.09
CA LYS A 23 3.43 -7.10 -4.06
C LYS A 23 2.10 -6.77 -4.74
N PRO A 24 1.26 -5.89 -4.16
CA PRO A 24 -0.04 -5.59 -4.72
C PRO A 24 0.10 -4.91 -6.08
N HIS A 25 -0.84 -5.22 -6.97
CA HIS A 25 -1.04 -4.53 -8.24
C HIS A 25 -2.52 -4.15 -8.36
N TYR A 26 -2.79 -2.86 -8.45
CA TYR A 26 -4.13 -2.29 -8.52
C TYR A 26 -4.61 -2.20 -9.96
N ASP A 27 -5.82 -2.68 -10.22
CA ASP A 27 -6.49 -2.48 -11.50
C ASP A 27 -6.98 -1.03 -11.60
N ILE A 28 -6.39 -0.27 -12.53
CA ILE A 28 -6.69 1.16 -12.69
C ILE A 28 -8.12 1.38 -13.22
N ASP A 29 -8.66 0.41 -13.96
CA ASP A 29 -10.04 0.50 -14.46
C ASP A 29 -11.06 0.39 -13.31
N LYS A 30 -10.64 -0.17 -12.17
CA LYS A 30 -11.41 -0.26 -10.91
C LYS A 30 -11.09 0.87 -9.92
N ALA A 31 -10.40 1.92 -10.35
CA ALA A 31 -10.05 3.02 -9.48
C ALA A 31 -11.27 3.69 -8.80
N PRO A 32 -12.45 3.86 -9.46
CA PRO A 32 -13.63 4.41 -8.79
C PRO A 32 -14.04 3.59 -7.55
N GLU A 33 -14.14 2.27 -7.68
CA GLU A 33 -14.55 1.39 -6.57
C GLU A 33 -13.47 1.31 -5.49
N LEU A 34 -12.19 1.25 -5.90
CA LEU A 34 -11.07 1.28 -4.98
C LEU A 34 -11.03 2.58 -4.18
N TYR A 35 -11.36 3.72 -4.79
CA TYR A 35 -11.41 5.00 -4.11
C TYR A 35 -12.53 5.07 -3.08
N GLU A 36 -13.74 4.63 -3.44
CA GLU A 36 -14.86 4.59 -2.49
C GLU A 36 -14.57 3.66 -1.29
N GLN A 37 -13.85 2.57 -1.50
CA GLN A 37 -13.39 1.72 -0.40
C GLN A 37 -12.29 2.40 0.42
N TYR A 38 -11.30 3.02 -0.23
CA TYR A 38 -10.24 3.79 0.40
C TYR A 38 -10.78 4.88 1.33
N LEU A 39 -11.82 5.62 0.89
CA LEU A 39 -12.42 6.66 1.71
C LEU A 39 -13.00 6.09 3.01
N LYS A 40 -13.59 4.90 2.96
CA LYS A 40 -14.12 4.21 4.15
C LYS A 40 -12.99 3.70 5.04
N ASP A 41 -12.01 3.03 4.45
CA ASP A 41 -10.88 2.41 5.17
C ASP A 41 -10.06 3.43 5.96
N TYR A 42 -9.89 4.64 5.40
CA TYR A 42 -9.12 5.73 6.03
C TYR A 42 -10.00 6.85 6.61
N ASN A 43 -11.32 6.62 6.70
CA ASN A 43 -12.30 7.56 7.22
C ASN A 43 -12.14 8.99 6.67
N LYS A 44 -12.03 9.10 5.34
CA LYS A 44 -11.84 10.35 4.61
C LYS A 44 -13.19 11.00 4.30
N HIS A 45 -13.28 12.30 4.56
CA HIS A 45 -14.45 13.13 4.30
C HIS A 45 -14.00 14.45 3.68
N TYR A 46 -14.65 14.88 2.60
CA TYR A 46 -14.37 16.15 1.95
C TYR A 46 -15.57 17.09 2.03
N LYS A 47 -15.31 18.39 1.97
CA LYS A 47 -16.32 19.44 2.09
C LYS A 47 -17.32 19.46 0.93
N ASP A 48 -16.89 19.09 -0.26
CA ASP A 48 -17.66 19.17 -1.50
C ASP A 48 -17.14 18.17 -2.54
N GLU A 49 -17.97 17.90 -3.55
CA GLU A 49 -17.65 16.96 -4.64
C GLU A 49 -16.47 17.42 -5.50
N ALA A 50 -16.23 18.74 -5.61
CA ALA A 50 -15.09 19.26 -6.36
C ALA A 50 -13.77 18.86 -5.70
N THR A 51 -13.67 19.06 -4.38
CA THR A 51 -12.53 18.64 -3.56
C THR A 51 -12.37 17.13 -3.59
N LYS A 52 -13.46 16.38 -3.43
CA LYS A 52 -13.43 14.90 -3.53
C LYS A 52 -12.87 14.45 -4.89
N ASN A 53 -13.27 15.10 -5.98
CA ASN A 53 -12.77 14.77 -7.31
C ASN A 53 -11.28 15.12 -7.50
N GLU A 54 -10.79 16.22 -6.93
CA GLU A 54 -9.35 16.55 -6.94
C GLU A 54 -8.52 15.45 -6.25
N HIS A 55 -8.96 15.00 -5.08
CA HIS A 55 -8.35 13.91 -4.35
C HIS A 55 -8.47 12.56 -5.06
N TYR A 56 -9.57 12.30 -5.77
CA TYR A 56 -9.71 11.11 -6.61
C TYR A 56 -8.65 11.07 -7.71
N LEU A 57 -8.42 12.19 -8.39
CA LEU A 57 -7.38 12.27 -9.42
C LEU A 57 -5.97 12.05 -8.84
N ALA A 58 -5.70 12.56 -7.64
CA ALA A 58 -4.46 12.28 -6.92
C ALA A 58 -4.32 10.79 -6.55
N PHE A 59 -5.40 10.17 -6.06
CA PHE A 59 -5.46 8.75 -5.74
C PHE A 59 -5.15 7.87 -6.97
N VAL A 60 -5.75 8.15 -8.13
CA VAL A 60 -5.48 7.41 -9.38
C VAL A 60 -4.00 7.51 -9.78
N LYS A 61 -3.39 8.69 -9.64
CA LYS A 61 -1.95 8.87 -9.91
C LYS A 61 -1.10 8.04 -8.93
N ALA A 62 -1.48 8.00 -7.66
CA ALA A 62 -0.79 7.19 -6.66
C ALA A 62 -0.91 5.68 -6.93
N LEU A 63 -2.08 5.18 -7.35
CA LEU A 63 -2.25 3.76 -7.74
C LEU A 63 -1.28 3.36 -8.85
N LYS A 64 -1.17 4.17 -9.91
CA LYS A 64 -0.22 3.93 -11.00
C LYS A 64 1.21 3.87 -10.48
N LYS A 65 1.58 4.79 -9.59
CA LYS A 65 2.92 4.84 -9.01
C LYS A 65 3.24 3.64 -8.11
N ILE A 66 2.28 3.21 -7.30
CA ILE A 66 2.41 2.01 -6.49
C ILE A 66 2.64 0.79 -7.39
N ASN A 67 1.86 0.66 -8.47
CA ASN A 67 2.03 -0.42 -9.43
C ASN A 67 3.41 -0.40 -10.09
N GLU A 68 3.89 0.76 -10.52
CA GLU A 68 5.23 0.94 -11.08
C GLU A 68 6.31 0.49 -10.09
N TYR A 69 6.32 1.02 -8.87
CA TYR A 69 7.32 0.68 -7.86
C TYR A 69 7.26 -0.79 -7.42
N ASN A 70 6.07 -1.38 -7.38
CA ASN A 70 5.93 -2.79 -7.07
C ASN A 70 6.38 -3.69 -8.23
N ALA A 71 6.26 -3.25 -9.47
CA ALA A 71 6.73 -3.97 -10.65
C ALA A 71 8.26 -3.89 -10.83
N GLU A 72 8.95 -2.93 -10.19
CA GLU A 72 10.40 -2.82 -10.24
C GLU A 72 11.10 -4.05 -9.64
N PRO A 73 11.86 -4.84 -10.43
CA PRO A 73 12.45 -6.10 -9.97
C PRO A 73 13.48 -5.94 -8.84
N ASN A 74 14.20 -4.82 -8.83
CA ASN A 74 15.26 -4.54 -7.86
C ASN A 74 14.74 -3.85 -6.59
N ASN A 75 13.45 -3.50 -6.55
CA ASN A 75 12.87 -2.83 -5.41
C ASN A 75 12.49 -3.88 -4.36
N THR A 76 13.06 -3.79 -3.16
CA THR A 76 12.75 -4.74 -2.07
C THR A 76 11.59 -4.27 -1.20
N ALA A 77 11.17 -3.01 -1.35
CA ALA A 77 10.01 -2.47 -0.64
C ALA A 77 8.69 -2.90 -1.31
N VAL A 78 7.66 -2.96 -0.49
CA VAL A 78 6.27 -3.18 -0.93
C VAL A 78 5.50 -1.89 -0.68
N PHE A 79 4.91 -1.34 -1.74
CA PHE A 79 4.10 -0.14 -1.68
C PHE A 79 2.63 -0.54 -1.70
N GLY A 80 1.80 0.20 -0.97
CA GLY A 80 0.36 -0.07 -0.87
C GLY A 80 -0.40 1.19 -0.46
N LEU A 81 -1.73 1.09 -0.46
CA LEU A 81 -2.58 2.17 0.03
C LEU A 81 -2.24 2.51 1.49
N ASN A 82 -2.28 3.79 1.79
CA ASN A 82 -2.09 4.40 3.09
C ASN A 82 -2.86 5.73 3.17
N GLN A 83 -2.98 6.33 4.35
CA GLN A 83 -3.76 7.55 4.58
C GLN A 83 -3.34 8.80 3.76
N PHE A 84 -2.22 8.75 3.04
CA PHE A 84 -1.69 9.83 2.20
C PHE A 84 -1.84 9.53 0.70
N THR A 85 -2.50 8.44 0.32
CA THR A 85 -2.55 7.97 -1.08
C THR A 85 -3.29 8.94 -2.00
N ASP A 86 -4.24 9.69 -1.45
CA ASP A 86 -5.03 10.71 -2.14
C ASP A 86 -4.47 12.12 -2.00
N TYR A 87 -3.25 12.30 -1.46
CA TYR A 87 -2.69 13.64 -1.27
C TYR A 87 -2.47 14.33 -2.62
N THR A 88 -3.02 15.54 -2.73
CA THR A 88 -2.69 16.44 -3.81
C THR A 88 -1.22 16.88 -3.71
N GLU A 89 -0.68 17.41 -4.80
CA GLU A 89 0.70 17.91 -4.81
C GLU A 89 0.89 19.05 -3.81
N GLU A 90 -0.10 19.92 -3.68
CA GLU A 90 -0.10 21.05 -2.75
C GLU A 90 -0.07 20.57 -1.29
N GLU A 91 -0.88 19.58 -0.94
CA GLU A 91 -0.89 18.98 0.40
C GLU A 91 0.41 18.26 0.71
N TRP A 92 0.97 17.52 -0.26
CA TRP A 92 2.27 16.89 -0.11
C TRP A 92 3.36 17.93 0.15
N ARG A 93 3.39 19.01 -0.64
CA ARG A 93 4.36 20.12 -0.48
C ARG A 93 4.24 20.78 0.88
N LYS A 94 3.02 20.94 1.38
CA LYS A 94 2.73 21.53 2.67
C LYS A 94 3.14 20.62 3.84
N MET A 95 2.90 19.32 3.72
CA MET A 95 3.20 18.35 4.79
C MET A 95 4.68 17.92 4.80
N PHE A 96 5.31 17.84 3.62
CA PHE A 96 6.69 17.38 3.43
C PHE A 96 7.51 18.42 2.64
N PRO A 97 7.74 19.60 3.21
CA PRO A 97 8.52 20.63 2.54
C PRO A 97 9.94 20.13 2.24
N GLY A 98 10.40 20.33 1.00
CA GLY A 98 11.73 19.92 0.54
C GLY A 98 11.84 18.46 0.07
N PHE A 99 10.80 17.64 0.21
CA PHE A 99 10.76 16.31 -0.39
C PHE A 99 10.19 16.37 -1.82
N PRO A 100 10.81 15.71 -2.81
CA PRO A 100 10.20 15.56 -4.12
C PRO A 100 8.89 14.77 -3.99
N THR A 101 7.89 15.20 -4.75
CA THR A 101 6.58 14.53 -4.82
C THR A 101 6.74 13.15 -5.44
N LEU A 102 5.94 12.17 -5.01
CA LEU A 102 5.92 10.84 -5.65
C LEU A 102 5.33 10.89 -7.08
N ALA A 103 4.61 11.96 -7.42
CA ALA A 103 4.29 12.31 -8.80
C ALA A 103 5.49 13.04 -9.42
N PRO A 104 6.03 12.61 -10.58
CA PRO A 104 7.01 13.42 -11.29
C PRO A 104 6.36 14.78 -11.62
N ALA A 105 7.10 15.85 -11.37
CA ALA A 105 6.86 17.10 -12.07
C ALA A 105 6.77 16.77 -13.56
N VAL A 106 5.77 17.30 -14.26
CA VAL A 106 5.67 17.21 -15.71
C VAL A 106 7.00 17.69 -16.29
N SER A 107 7.86 16.76 -16.69
CA SER A 107 9.01 17.08 -17.52
C SER A 107 8.48 17.18 -18.94
N ASN A 108 8.38 18.42 -19.43
CA ASN A 108 8.31 18.70 -20.87
C ASN A 108 9.49 18.07 -21.60
#